data_AF-A0A820IHM9-F1
#
_entry.id   AF-A0A820IHM9-F1
#
_cell.length_a   1.000
_cell.length_b   1.000
_cell.length_c   1.000
_cell.angle_alpha   90.00
_cell.angle_beta   90.00
_cell.angle_gamma   90.00
#
_symmetry.space_group_name_H-M   'P 1'
#
loop_
_entity.id
_entity.type
_entity.pdbx_description
1 polymer ?
#
loop_
_entity_poly.entity_id
_entity_poly.type
_entity_poly.pdbx_seq_one_letter_code
_entity_poly.pdbx_strand_id
1 'polypeptide(L)'
;MKIEALFPIISILFNDQTKVEIFVQIELNSEQLIERKVPNDLHLPESIHGVHDIERLLVHVRSPPIFQHLLTYIRTWAQHMGLYGQVYGYLSGYCWAILCAHICHKHLSPIKSLSSIEEFSIDEFFSLVKQFFSTFAQFNWSADTFCLYPKSYKPVTYSGRPQIYQRGSMRIISPSPPFNNAARATKKSTRNLIIQGFQHVVQLLDSTNIITTEDKSNALEQILDLNNDFPNEKMKSIVQLIISSETINEFDSWIGWIKS
;
A
#
# COMPACT_ATOMS: atom_id res chain seq x y z
N MET A 1 14.22 -16.82 -4.86
CA MET A 1 13.59 -17.38 -3.66
C MET A 1 12.10 -17.11 -3.77
N LYS A 2 11.27 -18.14 -4.01
CA LYS A 2 9.82 -18.02 -4.02
C LYS A 2 9.38 -17.94 -2.56
N ILE A 3 8.87 -16.79 -2.14
CA ILE A 3 8.17 -16.67 -0.87
C ILE A 3 6.69 -16.72 -1.22
N GLU A 4 6.09 -17.90 -1.05
CA GLU A 4 4.65 -18.11 -1.12
C GLU A 4 4.09 -17.77 0.25
N ALA A 5 3.46 -16.60 0.36
CA ALA A 5 2.69 -16.23 1.55
C ALA A 5 1.20 -16.35 1.19
N LEU A 6 0.59 -17.41 1.69
CA LEU A 6 -0.82 -17.74 1.49
C LEU A 6 -1.59 -17.28 2.72
N PHE A 7 -2.36 -16.19 2.61
CA PHE A 7 -3.25 -15.76 3.69
C PHE A 7 -4.69 -16.19 3.38
N PRO A 8 -5.35 -16.91 4.31
CA PRO A 8 -6.77 -17.23 4.16
C PRO A 8 -7.59 -15.99 4.49
N ILE A 9 -8.33 -15.46 3.51
CA ILE A 9 -9.28 -14.36 3.75
C ILE A 9 -10.73 -14.87 3.84
N ILE A 10 -11.04 -16.07 3.32
CA ILE A 10 -12.33 -16.76 3.53
C ILE A 10 -12.09 -18.28 3.45
N SER A 11 -12.56 -19.04 4.45
CA SER A 11 -12.68 -20.51 4.37
C SER A 11 -14.05 -20.87 3.81
N ILE A 12 -14.10 -21.56 2.66
CA ILE A 12 -15.34 -22.06 2.06
C ILE A 12 -15.31 -23.59 2.10
N LEU A 13 -16.37 -24.19 2.64
CA LEU A 13 -16.67 -25.62 2.52
C LEU A 13 -17.64 -25.79 1.35
N PHE A 14 -17.29 -26.65 0.40
CA PHE A 14 -18.21 -27.12 -0.64
C PHE A 14 -18.27 -28.64 -0.60
N ASN A 15 -19.44 -29.17 -0.21
CA ASN A 15 -19.78 -30.60 -0.16
C ASN A 15 -18.75 -31.50 0.55
N ASP A 16 -18.13 -31.03 1.64
CA ASP A 16 -17.25 -31.78 2.56
C ASP A 16 -16.03 -32.52 1.94
N GLN A 17 -15.72 -32.33 0.64
CA GLN A 17 -14.71 -33.15 -0.04
C GLN A 17 -13.69 -32.40 -0.91
N THR A 18 -13.78 -31.07 -1.04
CA THR A 18 -12.77 -30.33 -1.81
C THR A 18 -12.41 -29.02 -1.13
N LYS A 19 -11.15 -28.93 -0.69
CA LYS A 19 -10.54 -27.71 -0.15
C LYS A 19 -10.01 -26.89 -1.31
N VAL A 20 -10.64 -25.77 -1.62
CA VAL A 20 -10.12 -24.80 -2.59
C VAL A 20 -9.65 -23.57 -1.84
N GLU A 21 -8.33 -23.35 -1.85
CA GLU A 21 -7.71 -22.15 -1.30
C GLU A 21 -7.62 -21.11 -2.44
N ILE A 22 -8.38 -20.01 -2.33
CA ILE A 22 -8.28 -18.93 -3.32
C ILE A 22 -7.13 -18.01 -2.92
N PHE A 23 -6.06 -18.07 -3.71
CA PHE A 23 -4.90 -17.19 -3.59
C PHE A 23 -5.07 -16.00 -4.53
N VAL A 24 -4.92 -14.78 -4.02
CA VAL A 24 -4.77 -13.61 -4.91
C VAL A 24 -3.30 -13.55 -5.32
N GLN A 25 -2.97 -14.24 -6.41
CA GLN A 25 -1.67 -14.14 -7.08
C GLN A 25 -1.67 -12.86 -7.94
N ILE A 26 -0.74 -11.96 -7.66
CA ILE A 26 -0.45 -10.83 -8.57
C ILE A 26 0.86 -11.16 -9.28
N GLU A 27 0.77 -11.72 -10.49
CA GLU A 27 1.87 -11.73 -11.44
C GLU A 27 1.97 -10.36 -12.10
N LEU A 28 3.11 -9.70 -11.94
CA LEU A 28 3.46 -8.51 -12.71
C LEU A 28 4.30 -8.96 -13.90
N ASN A 29 3.65 -9.19 -15.05
CA ASN A 29 4.34 -9.26 -16.33
C ASN A 29 4.46 -7.85 -16.91
N SER A 30 5.68 -7.32 -16.83
CA SER A 30 6.07 -6.04 -17.41
C SER A 30 6.40 -6.21 -18.88
N GLU A 31 5.42 -6.29 -19.79
CA GLU A 31 5.77 -6.23 -21.22
C GLU A 31 4.71 -5.76 -22.23
N GLN A 32 3.54 -5.26 -21.81
CA GLN A 32 2.58 -4.70 -22.79
C GLN A 32 1.93 -3.40 -22.30
N LEU A 33 2.65 -2.29 -22.44
CA LEU A 33 2.07 -0.96 -22.40
C LEU A 33 2.22 -0.33 -23.79
N ILE A 34 1.11 -0.36 -24.53
CA ILE A 34 0.97 0.25 -25.86
C ILE A 34 0.96 1.78 -25.68
N GLU A 35 1.93 2.45 -26.29
CA GLU A 35 1.94 3.90 -26.48
C GLU A 35 0.67 4.34 -27.22
N ARG A 36 -0.23 5.04 -26.54
CA ARG A 36 -1.19 5.94 -27.17
C ARG A 36 -1.21 7.27 -26.44
N LYS A 37 -0.60 8.28 -27.06
CA LYS A 37 -0.81 9.69 -26.70
C LYS A 37 -2.31 10.02 -26.80
N VAL A 38 -2.93 10.35 -25.68
CA VAL A 38 -4.30 10.89 -25.62
C VAL A 38 -4.25 12.30 -25.03
N PRO A 39 -5.00 13.28 -25.58
CA PRO A 39 -4.96 14.69 -25.16
C PRO A 39 -5.46 14.92 -23.73
N ASN A 40 -4.96 15.98 -23.10
CA ASN A 40 -5.06 16.29 -21.67
C ASN A 40 -6.47 16.54 -21.08
N ASP A 41 -7.55 16.54 -21.88
CA ASP A 41 -8.84 17.14 -21.47
C ASP A 41 -10.06 16.18 -21.45
N LEU A 42 -9.85 14.86 -21.40
CA LEU A 42 -10.97 13.89 -21.30
C LEU A 42 -11.09 13.30 -19.88
N HIS A 43 -12.31 13.33 -19.32
CA HIS A 43 -12.66 12.57 -18.12
C HIS A 43 -12.51 11.06 -18.40
N LEU A 44 -11.33 10.51 -18.11
CA LEU A 44 -11.03 9.10 -18.29
C LEU A 44 -11.71 8.24 -17.19
N PRO A 45 -12.00 6.95 -17.44
CA PRO A 45 -12.37 6.01 -16.39
C PRO A 45 -11.32 6.01 -15.26
N GLU A 46 -11.75 5.81 -14.01
CA GLU A 46 -10.86 5.82 -12.83
C GLU A 46 -9.73 4.79 -12.91
N SER A 47 -9.94 3.69 -13.66
CA SER A 47 -8.93 2.68 -13.94
C SER A 47 -7.78 3.18 -14.82
N ILE A 48 -8.04 4.09 -15.76
CA ILE A 48 -7.04 4.68 -16.65
C ILE A 48 -6.26 5.78 -15.94
N HIS A 49 -6.92 6.54 -15.07
CA HIS A 49 -6.26 7.51 -14.19
C HIS A 49 -5.18 6.84 -13.32
N GLY A 50 -5.46 5.64 -12.79
CA GLY A 50 -4.51 4.90 -11.94
C GLY A 50 -3.17 4.58 -12.60
N VAL A 51 -3.16 4.18 -13.88
CA VAL A 51 -1.91 3.87 -14.61
C VAL A 51 -1.09 5.13 -14.88
N HIS A 52 -1.74 6.19 -15.38
CA HIS A 52 -1.08 7.45 -15.68
C HIS A 52 -0.54 8.14 -14.42
N ASP A 53 -1.27 8.02 -13.31
CA ASP A 53 -0.88 8.57 -12.01
C ASP A 53 0.35 7.86 -11.43
N ILE A 54 0.50 6.56 -11.68
CA ILE A 54 1.71 5.78 -11.34
C ILE A 54 2.87 6.16 -12.25
N GLU A 55 2.67 6.23 -13.57
CA GLU A 55 3.73 6.63 -14.51
C GLU A 55 4.30 8.01 -14.17
N ARG A 56 3.41 8.99 -13.92
CA ARG A 56 3.81 10.34 -13.50
C ARG A 56 4.55 10.34 -12.17
N LEU A 57 4.16 9.47 -11.23
CA LEU A 57 4.90 9.31 -9.98
C LEU A 57 6.31 8.80 -10.28
N LEU A 58 6.45 7.72 -11.06
CA LEU A 58 7.72 7.05 -11.37
C LEU A 58 8.75 7.99 -12.01
N VAL A 59 8.32 8.88 -12.91
CA VAL A 59 9.20 9.87 -13.56
C VAL A 59 9.92 10.78 -12.55
N HIS A 60 9.31 11.01 -11.39
CA HIS A 60 9.84 11.94 -10.39
C HIS A 60 10.42 11.24 -9.16
N VAL A 61 10.40 9.91 -9.10
CA VAL A 61 10.96 9.15 -7.98
C VAL A 61 12.49 9.28 -7.98
N ARG A 62 13.07 9.48 -6.79
CA ARG A 62 14.53 9.45 -6.61
C ARG A 62 15.00 8.00 -6.49
N SER A 63 15.98 7.64 -7.32
CA SER A 63 16.53 6.28 -7.45
C SER A 63 15.43 5.22 -7.64
N PRO A 64 14.94 5.05 -8.88
CA PRO A 64 13.89 4.07 -9.20
C PRO A 64 14.18 2.65 -8.69
N PRO A 65 15.42 2.11 -8.75
CA PRO A 65 15.70 0.78 -8.20
C PRO A 65 15.43 0.69 -6.70
N ILE A 66 15.92 1.64 -5.90
CA ILE A 66 15.74 1.61 -4.44
C ILE A 66 14.27 1.79 -4.08
N PHE A 67 13.57 2.69 -4.77
CA PHE A 67 12.14 2.89 -4.59
C PHE A 67 11.34 1.62 -4.84
N GLN A 68 11.64 0.89 -5.92
CA GLN A 68 10.95 -0.37 -6.23
C GLN A 68 11.15 -1.41 -5.11
N HIS A 69 12.35 -1.50 -4.55
CA HIS A 69 12.64 -2.41 -3.44
C HIS A 69 11.90 -2.00 -2.17
N LEU A 70 11.93 -0.70 -1.81
CA LEU A 70 11.18 -0.20 -0.65
C LEU A 70 9.68 -0.42 -0.83
N LEU A 71 9.12 -0.09 -2.00
CA LEU A 71 7.70 -0.30 -2.30
C LEU A 71 7.32 -1.78 -2.24
N THR A 72 8.16 -2.66 -2.79
CA THR A 72 7.91 -4.11 -2.75
C THR A 72 7.91 -4.60 -1.32
N TYR A 73 8.92 -4.24 -0.53
CA TYR A 73 9.05 -4.63 0.87
C TYR A 73 7.87 -4.14 1.73
N ILE A 74 7.52 -2.85 1.64
CA ILE A 74 6.39 -2.27 2.38
C ILE A 74 5.06 -2.87 1.93
N ARG A 75 4.90 -3.14 0.64
CA ARG A 75 3.69 -3.80 0.13
C ARG A 75 3.55 -5.21 0.67
N THR A 76 4.63 -6.00 0.67
CA THR A 76 4.63 -7.36 1.23
C THR A 76 4.25 -7.32 2.71
N TRP A 77 4.88 -6.45 3.50
CA TRP A 77 4.50 -6.22 4.90
C TRP A 77 3.01 -5.86 5.05
N ALA A 78 2.52 -4.90 4.26
CA ALA A 78 1.11 -4.47 4.34
C ALA A 78 0.13 -5.60 3.96
N GLN A 79 0.53 -6.48 3.04
CA GLN A 79 -0.26 -7.66 2.67
C GLN A 79 -0.28 -8.69 3.81
N HIS A 80 0.87 -9.00 4.42
CA HIS A 80 0.95 -9.93 5.55
C HIS A 80 0.14 -9.46 6.77
N MET A 81 0.11 -8.15 6.99
CA MET A 81 -0.68 -7.51 8.04
C MET A 81 -2.17 -7.35 7.69
N GLY A 82 -2.62 -7.71 6.48
CA GLY A 82 -4.00 -7.52 6.06
C GLY A 82 -4.42 -6.04 5.91
N LEU A 83 -3.46 -5.14 5.69
CA LEU A 83 -3.63 -3.69 5.61
C LEU A 83 -3.61 -3.16 4.16
N TYR A 84 -3.76 -4.05 3.18
CA TYR A 84 -3.69 -3.74 1.75
C TYR A 84 -5.04 -3.97 1.06
N GLY A 85 -5.43 -3.04 0.19
CA GLY A 85 -6.57 -3.23 -0.72
C GLY A 85 -7.65 -2.16 -0.59
N GLN A 86 -7.79 -1.34 -1.64
CA GLN A 86 -8.78 -0.25 -1.68
C GLN A 86 -10.22 -0.74 -1.53
N VAL A 87 -10.53 -1.88 -2.14
CA VAL A 87 -11.83 -2.55 -2.09
C VAL A 87 -12.29 -2.80 -0.65
N TYR A 88 -11.36 -3.13 0.24
CA TYR A 88 -11.65 -3.40 1.66
C TYR A 88 -11.54 -2.15 2.54
N GLY A 89 -11.44 -0.98 1.93
CA GLY A 89 -11.27 0.29 2.65
C GLY A 89 -9.85 0.51 3.19
N TYR A 90 -8.84 -0.21 2.71
CA TYR A 90 -7.43 0.04 3.01
C TYR A 90 -6.75 0.88 1.91
N LEU A 91 -5.44 1.07 2.01
CA LEU A 91 -4.66 1.79 1.01
C LEU A 91 -4.48 0.95 -0.25
N SER A 92 -4.56 1.62 -1.41
CA SER A 92 -4.22 1.04 -2.71
C SER A 92 -2.71 0.97 -2.91
N GLY A 93 -2.25 0.18 -3.88
CA GLY A 93 -0.84 0.17 -4.29
C GLY A 93 -0.31 1.56 -4.63
N TYR A 94 -1.14 2.42 -5.24
CA TYR A 94 -0.77 3.79 -5.54
C TYR A 94 -0.52 4.64 -4.29
N CYS A 95 -1.35 4.49 -3.25
CA CYS A 95 -1.13 5.17 -1.98
C CYS A 95 0.20 4.75 -1.35
N TRP A 96 0.49 3.45 -1.28
CA TRP A 96 1.77 2.94 -0.77
C TRP A 96 2.97 3.45 -1.57
N ALA A 97 2.83 3.54 -2.89
CA ALA A 97 3.85 4.11 -3.77
C ALA A 97 4.12 5.59 -3.46
N ILE A 98 3.08 6.41 -3.27
CA ILE A 98 3.23 7.83 -2.88
C ILE A 98 4.01 7.95 -1.56
N LEU A 99 3.68 7.13 -0.56
CA LEU A 99 4.35 7.14 0.74
C LEU A 99 5.83 6.72 0.63
N CYS A 100 6.13 5.67 -0.13
CA CYS A 100 7.51 5.22 -0.36
C CYS A 100 8.33 6.26 -1.13
N ALA A 101 7.73 6.91 -2.14
CA ALA A 101 8.40 7.95 -2.92
C ALA A 101 8.85 9.12 -2.04
N HIS A 102 8.03 9.51 -1.06
CA HIS A 102 8.40 10.54 -0.09
C HIS A 102 9.62 10.17 0.74
N ILE A 103 9.68 8.92 1.22
CA ILE A 103 10.82 8.44 2.00
C ILE A 103 12.09 8.46 1.14
N CYS A 104 12.02 8.00 -0.11
CA CYS A 104 13.12 8.10 -1.06
C CYS A 104 13.55 9.57 -1.29
N HIS A 105 12.61 10.50 -1.50
CA HIS A 105 12.93 11.93 -1.69
C HIS A 105 13.52 12.60 -0.46
N LYS A 106 13.14 12.17 0.73
CA LYS A 106 13.58 12.79 1.98
C LYS A 106 14.93 12.26 2.45
N HIS A 107 15.19 10.97 2.26
CA HIS A 107 16.33 10.29 2.87
C HIS A 107 17.43 9.86 1.89
N LEU A 108 17.18 9.83 0.58
CA LEU A 108 18.23 9.57 -0.40
C LEU A 108 18.87 10.88 -0.89
N SER A 109 20.19 10.90 -1.03
CA SER A 109 20.90 12.05 -1.61
C SER A 109 20.52 12.23 -3.08
N PRO A 110 20.29 13.47 -3.57
CA PRO A 110 20.04 13.73 -4.99
C PRO A 110 21.23 13.38 -5.90
N ILE A 111 22.44 13.25 -5.34
CA ILE A 111 23.67 12.90 -6.09
C ILE A 111 23.84 11.38 -6.20
N LYS A 112 23.24 10.60 -5.29
CA LYS A 112 23.22 9.13 -5.36
C LYS A 112 22.21 8.68 -6.42
N SER A 113 22.55 8.90 -7.69
CA SER A 113 21.91 8.22 -8.81
C SER A 113 22.53 6.82 -8.91
N LEU A 114 22.18 5.93 -7.98
CA LEU A 114 22.65 4.55 -8.02
C LEU A 114 22.12 3.89 -9.30
N SER A 115 23.03 3.30 -10.05
CA SER A 115 22.74 2.64 -11.32
C SER A 115 22.18 1.22 -11.11
N SER A 116 22.52 0.62 -9.97
CA SER A 116 22.15 -0.74 -9.59
C SER A 116 21.90 -0.85 -8.07
N ILE A 117 21.22 -1.92 -7.63
CA ILE A 117 21.02 -2.18 -6.20
C ILE A 117 22.27 -2.71 -5.49
N GLU A 118 23.23 -3.25 -6.24
CA GLU A 118 24.49 -3.77 -5.68
C GLU A 118 25.32 -2.68 -4.99
N GLU A 119 25.06 -1.41 -5.33
CA GLU A 119 25.66 -0.24 -4.70
C GLU A 119 24.94 0.18 -3.40
N PHE A 120 23.83 -0.48 -3.04
CA PHE A 120 22.98 -0.09 -1.91
C PHE A 120 23.13 -1.07 -0.74
N SER A 121 23.67 -0.57 0.37
CA SER A 121 23.93 -1.40 1.54
C SER A 121 22.65 -1.77 2.29
N ILE A 122 22.65 -2.93 2.96
CA ILE A 122 21.56 -3.35 3.86
C ILE A 122 21.32 -2.31 4.98
N ASP A 123 22.38 -1.63 5.44
CA ASP A 123 22.31 -0.56 6.42
C ASP A 123 21.47 0.62 5.94
N GLU A 124 21.65 1.03 4.69
CA GLU A 124 20.88 2.11 4.07
C GLU A 124 19.43 1.68 3.82
N PHE A 125 19.21 0.45 3.37
CA PHE A 125 17.86 -0.08 3.15
C PHE A 125 17.07 -0.18 4.47
N PHE A 126 17.68 -0.75 5.50
CA PHE A 126 17.11 -0.78 6.84
C PHE A 126 16.77 0.63 7.34
N SER A 127 17.67 1.60 7.12
CA SER A 127 17.40 3.00 7.47
C SER A 127 16.16 3.55 6.77
N LEU A 128 15.96 3.30 5.47
CA LEU A 128 14.75 3.72 4.76
C LEU A 128 13.48 3.07 5.33
N VAL A 129 13.52 1.77 5.60
CA VAL A 129 12.39 1.03 6.19
C VAL A 129 12.05 1.59 7.56
N LYS A 130 13.04 1.78 8.43
CA LYS A 130 12.86 2.41 9.75
C LYS A 130 12.25 3.81 9.62
N GLN A 131 12.78 4.64 8.73
CA GLN A 131 12.26 6.00 8.50
C GLN A 131 10.84 6.00 7.95
N PHE A 132 10.47 5.03 7.10
CA PHE A 132 9.10 4.85 6.63
C PHE A 132 8.13 4.66 7.81
N PHE A 133 8.40 3.64 8.65
CA PHE A 133 7.52 3.32 9.76
C PHE A 133 7.47 4.43 10.80
N SER A 134 8.62 4.99 11.21
CA SER A 134 8.66 6.10 12.16
C SER A 134 7.92 7.34 11.64
N THR A 135 8.11 7.71 10.37
CA THR A 135 7.45 8.89 9.78
C THR A 135 5.92 8.72 9.79
N PHE A 136 5.43 7.58 9.34
CA PHE A 136 3.98 7.39 9.17
C PHE A 136 3.26 6.92 10.44
N ALA A 137 3.97 6.38 11.43
CA ALA A 137 3.42 6.15 12.77
C ALA A 137 3.18 7.47 13.53
N GLN A 138 4.02 8.48 13.32
CA GLN A 138 3.94 9.78 13.99
C GLN A 138 3.07 10.81 13.24
N PHE A 139 2.80 10.59 11.96
CA PHE A 139 1.99 11.49 11.15
C PHE A 139 0.55 11.58 11.68
N ASN A 140 0.00 12.78 11.83
CA ASN A 140 -1.35 12.99 12.32
C ASN A 140 -2.40 12.75 11.22
N TRP A 141 -2.65 11.48 10.89
CA TRP A 141 -3.62 11.05 9.88
C TRP A 141 -5.06 11.49 10.14
N SER A 142 -5.37 12.00 11.32
CA SER A 142 -6.72 12.46 11.66
C SER A 142 -7.01 13.90 11.24
N ALA A 143 -5.97 14.74 11.17
CA ALA A 143 -6.09 16.17 10.91
C ALA A 143 -5.28 16.62 9.69
N ASP A 144 -4.11 16.01 9.46
CA ASP A 144 -3.17 16.48 8.46
C ASP A 144 -3.38 15.84 7.09
N THR A 145 -2.95 16.56 6.07
CA THR A 145 -2.99 16.12 4.67
C THR A 145 -1.59 15.83 4.17
N PHE A 146 -1.37 14.61 3.69
CA PHE A 146 -0.11 14.19 3.12
C PHE A 146 -0.02 14.57 1.64
N CYS A 147 1.00 15.34 1.29
CA CYS A 147 1.33 15.74 -0.07
C CYS A 147 2.78 15.40 -0.37
N LEU A 148 3.05 14.63 -1.44
CA LEU A 148 4.41 14.30 -1.86
C LEU A 148 5.22 15.57 -2.22
N TYR A 149 4.58 16.55 -2.86
CA TYR A 149 5.18 17.83 -3.23
C TYR A 149 4.38 19.01 -2.64
N PRO A 150 4.64 19.40 -1.37
CA PRO A 150 3.89 20.46 -0.71
C PRO A 150 3.95 21.81 -1.43
N LYS A 151 5.09 22.12 -2.09
CA LYS A 151 5.28 23.39 -2.82
C LYS A 151 4.51 23.43 -4.15
N SER A 152 4.33 22.28 -4.79
CA SER A 152 3.55 22.15 -6.04
C SER A 152 2.06 22.04 -5.74
N TYR A 153 1.72 21.63 -4.52
CA TYR A 153 0.37 21.70 -3.98
C TYR A 153 0.04 23.16 -3.67
N LYS A 154 -0.46 23.86 -4.68
CA LYS A 154 -1.39 24.95 -4.40
C LYS A 154 -2.68 24.23 -4.02
N PRO A 155 -3.21 24.36 -2.79
CA PRO A 155 -4.61 24.07 -2.57
C PRO A 155 -5.32 25.03 -3.51
N VAL A 156 -5.65 24.56 -4.72
CA VAL A 156 -6.62 25.27 -5.52
C VAL A 156 -7.78 25.33 -4.56
N THR A 157 -8.18 26.54 -4.20
CA THR A 157 -9.40 26.85 -3.48
C THR A 157 -10.55 26.39 -4.36
N TYR A 158 -10.68 25.07 -4.57
CA TYR A 158 -11.79 24.41 -5.22
C TYR A 158 -12.89 24.36 -4.16
N SER A 159 -13.41 25.55 -3.83
CA SER A 159 -14.72 25.74 -3.22
C SER A 159 -15.85 25.18 -4.10
N GLY A 160 -15.54 24.64 -5.29
CA GLY A 160 -16.51 24.04 -6.22
C GLY A 160 -16.30 22.55 -6.55
N ARG A 161 -15.28 21.84 -6.02
CA ARG A 161 -15.20 20.38 -6.26
C ARG A 161 -16.06 19.63 -5.24
N PRO A 162 -16.91 18.69 -5.69
CA PRO A 162 -17.78 17.97 -4.78
C PRO A 162 -16.98 17.29 -3.66
N GLN A 163 -17.52 17.34 -2.43
CA GLN A 163 -16.93 16.73 -1.22
C GLN A 163 -16.57 15.24 -1.41
N ILE A 164 -17.16 14.58 -2.43
CA ILE A 164 -16.88 13.20 -2.83
C ILE A 164 -15.41 12.95 -3.19
N TYR A 165 -14.73 13.92 -3.81
CA TYR A 165 -13.32 13.80 -4.22
C TYR A 165 -12.33 14.00 -3.07
N GLN A 166 -12.86 14.47 -1.93
CA GLN A 166 -12.17 14.58 -0.65
C GLN A 166 -12.83 13.65 0.38
N ARG A 167 -13.28 12.45 0.01
CA ARG A 167 -13.63 11.40 0.98
C ARG A 167 -12.40 10.64 1.46
N GLY A 168 -12.55 9.80 2.47
CA GLY A 168 -11.46 9.00 3.06
C GLY A 168 -11.03 9.53 4.43
N SER A 169 -10.73 8.61 5.36
CA SER A 169 -10.27 8.94 6.71
C SER A 169 -8.76 9.20 6.79
N MET A 170 -8.00 8.77 5.78
CA MET A 170 -6.61 9.18 5.53
C MET A 170 -6.58 10.14 4.34
N ARG A 171 -5.70 11.14 4.41
CA ARG A 171 -5.55 12.20 3.41
C ARG A 171 -4.21 12.06 2.69
N ILE A 172 -4.20 11.36 1.55
CA ILE A 172 -3.02 11.20 0.70
C ILE A 172 -3.37 11.79 -0.66
N ILE A 173 -2.83 12.96 -0.96
CA ILE A 173 -3.14 13.69 -2.20
C ILE A 173 -2.34 13.10 -3.35
N SER A 174 -3.02 12.79 -4.46
CA SER A 174 -2.35 12.40 -5.70
C SER A 174 -1.37 13.51 -6.11
N PRO A 175 -0.09 13.20 -6.39
CA PRO A 175 0.89 14.18 -6.84
C PRO A 175 0.61 14.74 -8.25
N SER A 176 -0.34 14.15 -8.98
CA SER A 176 -0.71 14.56 -10.34
C SER A 176 -2.11 15.19 -10.35
N PRO A 177 -2.38 16.16 -11.25
CA PRO A 177 -3.75 16.63 -11.49
C PRO A 177 -4.67 15.43 -11.79
N PRO A 178 -5.87 15.36 -11.19
CA PRO A 178 -6.56 16.45 -10.51
C PRO A 178 -6.20 16.70 -9.02
N PHE A 179 -5.20 16.04 -8.43
CA PHE A 179 -4.83 16.17 -7.00
C PHE A 179 -5.96 15.74 -6.04
N ASN A 180 -6.71 14.70 -6.40
CA ASN A 180 -7.74 14.13 -5.53
C ASN A 180 -7.12 13.33 -4.38
N ASN A 181 -7.91 13.04 -3.33
CA ASN A 181 -7.46 12.12 -2.29
C ASN A 181 -7.39 10.68 -2.85
N ALA A 182 -6.19 10.14 -2.97
CA ALA A 182 -5.94 8.77 -3.43
C ALA A 182 -6.45 7.74 -2.40
N ALA A 183 -6.45 8.09 -1.10
CA ALA A 183 -6.88 7.21 -0.01
C ALA A 183 -8.40 7.28 0.27
N ARG A 184 -9.23 7.55 -0.74
CA ARG A 184 -10.68 7.82 -0.60
C ARG A 184 -11.50 6.69 0.03
N ALA A 185 -11.06 5.44 -0.11
CA ALA A 185 -11.77 4.27 0.42
C ALA A 185 -11.61 4.11 1.93
N THR A 186 -10.59 4.77 2.52
CA THR A 186 -10.25 4.61 3.93
C THR A 186 -11.37 5.03 4.88
N LYS A 187 -11.60 4.21 5.90
CA LYS A 187 -12.56 4.44 6.99
C LYS A 187 -11.80 4.71 8.28
N LYS A 188 -12.49 5.18 9.32
CA LYS A 188 -11.87 5.44 10.62
C LYS A 188 -11.27 4.16 11.21
N SER A 189 -11.97 3.03 11.06
CA SER A 189 -11.51 1.71 11.49
C SER A 189 -10.22 1.29 10.78
N THR A 190 -10.24 1.26 9.44
CA THR A 190 -9.08 0.84 8.64
C THR A 190 -7.88 1.77 8.80
N ARG A 191 -8.10 3.09 8.88
CA ARG A 191 -7.05 4.05 9.24
C ARG A 191 -6.41 3.68 10.58
N ASN A 192 -7.21 3.43 11.61
CA ASN A 192 -6.68 3.13 12.93
C ASN A 192 -5.86 1.82 12.92
N LEU A 193 -6.30 0.79 12.18
CA LEU A 193 -5.54 -0.45 12.00
C LEU A 193 -4.22 -0.21 11.25
N ILE A 194 -4.21 0.61 10.21
CA ILE A 194 -2.99 0.98 9.49
C ILE A 194 -1.98 1.68 10.44
N ILE A 195 -2.45 2.65 11.23
CA ILE A 195 -1.62 3.36 12.20
C ILE A 195 -1.06 2.39 13.25
N GLN A 196 -1.90 1.49 13.77
CA GLN A 196 -1.46 0.45 14.70
C GLN A 196 -0.40 -0.46 14.08
N GLY A 197 -0.55 -0.84 12.82
CA GLY A 197 0.46 -1.59 12.08
C GLY A 197 1.81 -0.86 12.03
N PHE A 198 1.81 0.44 11.70
CA PHE A 198 3.05 1.24 11.73
C PHE A 198 3.65 1.32 13.13
N GLN A 199 2.83 1.56 14.15
CA GLN A 199 3.27 1.65 15.54
C GLN A 199 3.85 0.33 16.05
N HIS A 200 3.26 -0.80 15.65
CA HIS A 200 3.75 -2.13 16.02
C HIS A 200 5.17 -2.36 15.49
N VAL A 201 5.44 -2.00 14.23
CA VAL A 201 6.80 -2.10 13.67
C VAL A 201 7.78 -1.17 14.39
N VAL A 202 7.37 0.06 14.71
CA VAL A 202 8.22 0.98 15.48
C VAL A 202 8.55 0.39 16.86
N GLN A 203 7.56 -0.16 17.56
CA GLN A 203 7.76 -0.81 18.87
C GLN A 203 8.69 -2.02 18.77
N LEU A 204 8.52 -2.86 17.75
CA LEU A 204 9.42 -3.99 17.47
C LEU A 204 10.87 -3.48 17.33
N LEU A 205 11.10 -2.50 16.45
CA LEU A 205 12.42 -1.95 16.18
C LEU A 205 13.05 -1.24 17.40
N ASP A 206 12.25 -0.61 18.25
CA ASP A 206 12.71 0.04 19.47
C ASP A 206 13.05 -0.97 20.58
N SER A 207 12.39 -2.13 20.59
CA SER A 207 12.64 -3.21 21.54
C SER A 207 13.83 -4.11 21.17
N THR A 208 14.22 -4.13 19.90
CA THR A 208 15.34 -4.93 19.39
C THR A 208 16.65 -4.17 19.53
N ASN A 209 17.69 -4.80 20.07
CA ASN A 209 19.03 -4.22 20.15
C ASN A 209 19.76 -4.33 18.79
N ILE A 210 19.56 -3.34 17.92
CA ILE A 210 20.09 -3.34 16.55
C ILE A 210 21.41 -2.55 16.50
N ILE A 211 22.54 -3.27 16.53
CA ILE A 211 23.88 -2.65 16.51
C ILE A 211 24.60 -3.00 15.22
N THR A 212 24.60 -4.28 14.86
CA THR A 212 25.35 -4.81 13.72
C THR A 212 24.52 -4.79 12.43
N THR A 213 25.20 -5.01 11.31
CA THR A 213 24.57 -5.20 10.00
C THR A 213 23.70 -6.46 9.96
N GLU A 214 24.10 -7.52 10.66
CA GLU A 214 23.32 -8.76 10.79
C GLU A 214 22.03 -8.53 11.57
N ASP A 215 22.09 -7.77 12.68
CA ASP A 215 20.89 -7.41 13.45
C ASP A 215 19.86 -6.65 12.61
N LYS A 216 20.32 -5.79 11.69
CA LYS A 216 19.45 -5.06 10.76
C LYS A 216 18.80 -5.99 9.74
N SER A 217 19.55 -6.97 9.22
CA SER A 217 18.99 -7.99 8.34
C SER A 217 17.92 -8.80 9.05
N ASN A 218 18.23 -9.29 10.25
CA ASN A 218 17.28 -10.04 11.09
C ASN A 218 16.05 -9.21 11.44
N ALA A 219 16.20 -7.91 11.72
CA ALA A 219 15.07 -7.02 11.97
C ALA A 219 14.17 -6.85 10.73
N LEU A 220 14.75 -6.81 9.52
CA LEU A 220 13.96 -6.75 8.28
C LEU A 220 13.17 -8.05 8.06
N GLU A 221 13.73 -9.20 8.40
CA GLU A 221 13.03 -10.49 8.33
C GLU A 221 11.89 -10.53 9.36
N GLN A 222 12.17 -10.16 10.62
CA GLN A 222 11.16 -10.12 11.68
C GLN A 222 9.96 -9.22 11.33
N ILE A 223 10.18 -8.09 10.65
CA ILE A 223 9.09 -7.23 10.17
C ILE A 223 8.22 -7.95 9.14
N LEU A 224 8.82 -8.72 8.23
CA LEU A 224 8.06 -9.49 7.23
C LEU A 224 7.39 -10.73 7.83
N ASP A 225 7.92 -11.28 8.91
CA ASP A 225 7.32 -12.39 9.67
C ASP A 225 6.13 -11.94 10.53
N LEU A 226 5.94 -10.63 10.71
CA LEU A 226 4.72 -10.10 11.32
C LEU A 226 3.52 -10.49 10.47
N ASN A 227 2.53 -11.11 11.13
CA ASN A 227 1.29 -11.52 10.50
C ASN A 227 0.09 -10.84 11.16
N ASN A 228 -0.99 -10.73 10.41
CA ASN A 228 -2.26 -10.28 10.95
C ASN A 228 -2.78 -11.25 12.02
N ASP A 229 -2.86 -10.78 13.25
CA ASP A 229 -3.43 -11.50 14.40
C ASP A 229 -4.97 -11.42 14.39
N PHE A 230 -5.60 -11.70 13.25
CA PHE A 230 -7.07 -11.71 13.12
C PHE A 230 -7.58 -13.14 12.93
N PRO A 231 -8.62 -13.57 13.67
CA PRO A 231 -9.20 -12.90 14.83
C PRO A 231 -8.33 -13.06 16.10
N ASN A 232 -8.33 -12.08 17.01
CA ASN A 232 -7.62 -12.17 18.30
C ASN A 232 -8.55 -12.05 19.51
N GLU A 233 -7.99 -12.35 20.69
CA GLU A 233 -8.67 -12.34 21.99
C GLU A 233 -9.28 -10.98 22.37
N LYS A 234 -8.81 -9.87 21.79
CA LYS A 234 -9.40 -8.53 22.04
C LYS A 234 -10.73 -8.35 21.33
N MET A 235 -11.05 -9.19 20.34
CA MET A 235 -12.28 -9.11 19.56
C MET A 235 -13.43 -9.79 20.30
N LYS A 236 -14.39 -8.99 20.76
CA LYS A 236 -15.57 -9.48 21.49
C LYS A 236 -16.62 -10.15 20.60
N SER A 237 -16.61 -9.83 19.30
CA SER A 237 -17.61 -10.30 18.35
C SER A 237 -17.04 -10.25 16.94
N ILE A 238 -17.41 -11.24 16.13
CA ILE A 238 -17.01 -11.37 14.72
C ILE A 238 -18.28 -11.53 13.90
N VAL A 239 -18.36 -10.79 12.79
CA VAL A 239 -19.41 -11.00 11.78
C VAL A 239 -18.79 -11.81 10.65
N GLN A 240 -19.26 -13.04 10.48
CA GLN A 240 -18.87 -13.88 9.36
C GLN A 240 -19.88 -13.69 8.22
N LEU A 241 -19.40 -13.32 7.05
CA LEU A 241 -20.19 -13.28 5.82
C LEU A 241 -19.86 -14.54 5.02
N ILE A 242 -20.83 -15.46 4.95
CA ILE A 242 -20.73 -16.67 4.12
C ILE A 242 -21.57 -16.44 2.87
N ILE A 243 -20.94 -16.63 1.72
CA ILE A 243 -21.56 -16.40 0.43
C ILE A 243 -21.37 -17.67 -0.38
N SER A 244 -22.48 -18.20 -0.88
CA SER A 244 -22.52 -19.40 -1.70
C SER A 244 -23.24 -19.09 -3.01
N SER A 245 -22.84 -19.79 -4.07
CA SER A 245 -23.53 -19.83 -5.35
C SER A 245 -23.59 -21.29 -5.82
N GLU A 246 -24.52 -21.59 -6.71
CA GLU A 246 -24.66 -22.93 -7.29
C GLU A 246 -23.59 -23.19 -8.36
N THR A 247 -23.09 -22.12 -9.00
CA THR A 247 -22.09 -22.20 -10.06
C THR A 247 -20.91 -21.25 -9.82
N ILE A 248 -19.74 -21.60 -10.36
CA ILE A 248 -18.51 -20.77 -10.31
C ILE A 248 -18.70 -19.43 -11.06
N ASN A 249 -19.43 -19.44 -12.18
CA ASN A 249 -19.65 -18.25 -13.01
C ASN A 249 -20.52 -17.21 -12.29
N GLU A 250 -21.53 -17.67 -11.54
CA GLU A 250 -22.30 -16.81 -10.66
C GLU A 250 -21.42 -16.30 -9.53
N PHE A 251 -20.60 -17.16 -8.90
CA PHE A 251 -19.70 -16.74 -7.83
C PHE A 251 -18.80 -15.57 -8.26
N ASP A 252 -18.14 -15.68 -9.42
CA ASP A 252 -17.24 -14.65 -9.94
C ASP A 252 -17.97 -13.34 -10.23
N SER A 253 -19.20 -13.43 -10.74
CA SER A 253 -20.07 -12.28 -10.95
C SER A 253 -20.37 -11.60 -9.61
N TRP A 254 -20.75 -12.37 -8.59
CA TRP A 254 -21.08 -11.88 -7.25
C TRP A 254 -19.88 -11.27 -6.53
N ILE A 255 -18.68 -11.84 -6.67
CA ILE A 255 -17.45 -11.32 -6.05
C ILE A 255 -17.21 -9.85 -6.43
N GLY A 256 -17.52 -9.45 -7.67
CA GLY A 256 -17.44 -8.06 -8.09
C GLY A 256 -18.36 -7.14 -7.28
N TRP A 257 -19.62 -7.53 -7.09
CA TRP A 257 -20.64 -6.79 -6.34
C TRP A 257 -20.37 -6.73 -4.83
N ILE A 258 -19.85 -7.80 -4.24
CA ILE A 258 -19.53 -7.84 -2.81
C ILE A 258 -18.38 -6.88 -2.47
N LYS A 259 -17.48 -6.67 -3.45
CA LYS A 259 -16.32 -5.80 -3.32
C LYS A 259 -16.67 -4.31 -3.51
N SER A 260 -17.86 -3.97 -4.00
CA SER A 260 -18.31 -2.58 -4.25
C SER A 260 -19.11 -1.98 -3.12
#